data_AF-A0A833VQ76-F1
#
_entry.id   AF-A0A833VQ76-F1
#
_cell.length_a   1.000
_cell.length_b   1.000
_cell.length_c   1.000
_cell.angle_alpha   90.00
_cell.angle_beta   90.00
_cell.angle_gamma   90.00
#
_symmetry.space_group_name_H-M   'P 1'
#
loop_
_entity.id
_entity.type
_entity.pdbx_description
1 polymer ?
#
loop_
_entity_poly.entity_id
_entity_poly.type
_entity_poly.pdbx_seq_one_letter_code
_entity_poly.pdbx_strand_id
1 'polypeptide(L)'
;MFSGEILGAFFLVEGSNLSHEVLMESIKVLSNNNISEDGQVIIENGHEKLVKIITDIKKEAFYTNFANSLNSKRQSAVIASFDEQRKLWSNLSNDR
;
A
#
# COMPACT_ATOMS: atom_id res chain seq x y z
N MET A 1 -0.67 -11.84 -2.63
CA MET A 1 -0.99 -10.41 -2.82
C MET A 1 -0.53 -9.68 -1.57
N PHE A 2 0.27 -8.64 -1.74
CA PHE A 2 0.93 -7.85 -0.70
C PHE A 2 -0.05 -6.84 -0.09
N SER A 3 -0.94 -7.30 0.81
CA SER A 3 -2.07 -6.51 1.33
C SER A 3 -1.64 -5.33 2.19
N GLY A 4 -0.53 -5.44 2.91
CA GLY A 4 0.03 -4.35 3.72
C GLY A 4 0.54 -3.21 2.86
N GLU A 5 1.19 -3.52 1.75
CA GLU A 5 1.73 -2.54 0.80
C GLU A 5 0.61 -1.81 0.07
N ILE A 6 -0.43 -2.54 -0.38
CA ILE A 6 -1.62 -1.93 -1.00
C ILE A 6 -2.33 -1.02 0.01
N LEU A 7 -2.52 -1.48 1.25
CA LEU A 7 -3.14 -0.70 2.30
C LEU A 7 -2.33 0.57 2.61
N GLY A 8 -1.00 0.45 2.75
CA GLY A 8 -0.12 1.58 3.01
C GLY A 8 -0.16 2.61 1.89
N ALA A 9 -0.07 2.18 0.63
CA ALA A 9 -0.14 3.07 -0.52
C ALA A 9 -1.52 3.76 -0.61
N PHE A 10 -2.60 3.02 -0.43
CA PHE A 10 -3.95 3.57 -0.47
C PHE A 10 -4.18 4.55 0.69
N PHE A 11 -3.73 4.22 1.90
CA PHE A 11 -3.85 5.09 3.07
C PHE A 11 -3.09 6.42 2.90
N LEU A 12 -1.95 6.42 2.21
CA LEU A 12 -1.22 7.66 1.93
C LEU A 12 -1.99 8.63 1.00
N VAL A 13 -2.88 8.12 0.16
CA VAL A 13 -3.67 8.92 -0.79
C VAL A 13 -5.07 9.25 -0.24
N GLU A 14 -5.74 8.26 0.32
CA GLU A 14 -7.16 8.29 0.69
C GLU A 14 -7.39 8.11 2.21
N GLY A 15 -6.33 8.13 3.03
CA GLY A 15 -6.39 7.80 4.45
C GLY A 15 -7.36 8.66 5.28
N SER A 16 -7.58 9.92 4.89
CA SER A 16 -8.57 10.80 5.53
C SER A 16 -10.01 10.32 5.32
N ASN A 17 -10.27 9.55 4.27
CA ASN A 17 -11.60 9.04 3.90
C ASN A 17 -11.86 7.64 4.48
N LEU A 18 -10.86 7.06 5.17
CA LEU A 18 -10.99 5.78 5.86
C LEU A 18 -11.34 6.00 7.32
N SER A 19 -12.32 5.26 7.81
CA SER A 19 -12.54 5.12 9.25
C SER A 19 -11.42 4.24 9.81
N HIS A 20 -10.55 4.84 10.61
CA HIS A 20 -9.39 4.18 11.19
C HIS A 20 -9.12 4.71 12.60
N GLU A 21 -8.48 3.89 13.42
CA GLU A 21 -7.97 4.29 14.73
C GLU A 21 -6.44 4.42 14.68
N VAL A 22 -5.91 5.47 15.33
CA VAL A 22 -4.49 5.75 15.39
C VAL A 22 -4.03 5.83 16.84
N LEU A 23 -2.98 5.09 17.16
CA LEU A 23 -2.20 5.27 18.38
C LEU A 23 -0.90 5.99 18.09
N MET A 24 -0.48 6.84 19.03
CA MET A 24 0.82 7.50 19.02
C MET A 24 1.72 6.79 20.01
N GLU A 25 2.69 6.03 19.49
CA GLU A 25 3.57 5.23 20.32
C GLU A 25 5.02 5.43 19.91
N SER A 26 5.92 5.22 20.86
CA SER A 26 7.34 5.11 20.58
C SER A 26 7.67 3.66 20.21
N ILE A 27 8.46 3.47 19.16
CA ILE A 27 8.85 2.13 18.68
C ILE A 27 10.36 1.97 18.62
N LYS A 28 10.79 0.71 18.76
CA LYS A 28 12.16 0.28 18.54
C LYS A 28 12.19 -0.93 17.62
N VAL A 29 13.16 -0.94 16.71
CA VAL A 29 13.48 -2.09 15.87
C VAL A 29 14.64 -2.83 16.54
N LEU A 30 14.46 -4.12 16.82
CA LEU A 30 15.50 -4.95 17.42
C LEU A 30 16.60 -5.25 16.40
N SER A 31 17.85 -5.15 16.87
CA SER A 31 19.06 -5.48 16.11
C SER A 31 20.12 -5.92 17.12
N ASN A 32 19.89 -7.09 17.71
CA ASN A 32 20.57 -7.55 18.92
C ASN A 32 21.65 -8.59 18.61
N ASN A 33 21.96 -8.80 17.32
CA ASN A 33 22.72 -9.95 16.80
C ASN A 33 22.07 -11.29 17.14
N ASN A 34 20.78 -11.29 17.49
CA ASN A 34 19.97 -12.49 17.60
C ASN A 34 19.09 -12.57 16.35
N ILE A 35 19.48 -13.41 15.40
CA ILE A 35 18.81 -13.53 14.09
C ILE A 35 17.31 -13.80 14.23
N SER A 36 16.86 -14.45 15.31
CA SER A 36 15.42 -14.72 15.51
C SER A 36 14.59 -13.49 15.87
N GLU A 37 15.22 -12.42 16.35
CA GLU A 37 14.57 -11.19 16.83
C GLU A 37 14.87 -9.98 15.95
N ASP A 38 15.95 -10.04 15.15
CA ASP A 38 16.36 -8.93 14.28
C ASP A 38 15.23 -8.55 13.31
N GLY A 39 14.89 -7.25 13.31
CA GLY A 39 13.80 -6.68 12.50
C GLY A 39 12.42 -6.68 13.19
N GLN A 40 12.29 -7.26 14.39
CA GLN A 40 11.06 -7.13 15.17
C GLN A 40 10.87 -5.68 15.64
N VAL A 41 9.63 -5.19 15.51
CA VAL A 41 9.22 -3.88 16.02
C VAL A 41 8.53 -4.07 17.36
N ILE A 42 8.99 -3.37 18.39
CA ILE A 42 8.39 -3.36 19.73
C ILE A 42 7.99 -1.95 20.12
N ILE A 43 6.97 -1.84 20.99
CA ILE A 43 6.63 -0.58 21.66
C ILE A 43 7.63 -0.38 22.79
N GLU A 44 8.30 0.77 22.82
CA GLU A 44 9.28 1.12 23.86
C GLU A 44 8.91 2.47 24.47
N ASN A 45 8.34 2.43 25.67
CA ASN A 45 7.94 3.63 26.40
C ASN A 45 9.16 4.48 26.76
N GLY A 46 9.08 5.80 26.55
CA GLY A 46 10.08 6.75 27.04
C GLY A 46 11.10 7.26 26.01
N HIS A 47 10.98 6.93 24.72
CA HIS A 47 11.74 7.66 23.68
C HIS A 47 10.95 8.84 23.14
N GLU A 48 11.69 9.83 22.63
CA GLU A 48 11.14 11.08 22.11
C GLU A 48 10.45 10.91 20.74
N LYS A 49 10.81 9.88 19.96
CA LYS A 49 10.31 9.71 18.60
C LYS A 49 9.06 8.85 18.56
N LEU A 50 7.91 9.51 18.50
CA LEU A 50 6.61 8.89 18.32
C LEU A 50 6.32 8.61 16.84
N VAL A 51 5.63 7.50 16.58
CA VAL A 51 5.05 7.15 15.28
C VAL A 51 3.54 6.96 15.40
N LYS A 52 2.83 7.22 14.30
CA LYS A 52 1.40 6.89 14.18
C LYS A 52 1.26 5.42 13.80
N ILE A 53 0.60 4.65 14.65
CA ILE A 53 0.28 3.24 14.43
C ILE A 53 -1.21 3.16 14.11
N ILE A 54 -1.56 2.61 12.96
CA ILE A 54 -2.96 2.31 12.63
C ILE A 54 -3.32 0.99 13.30
N THR A 55 -4.25 1.02 14.26
CA THR A 55 -4.61 -0.15 15.07
C THR A 55 -5.87 -0.85 14.59
N ASP A 56 -6.79 -0.09 13.99
CA ASP A 56 -8.00 -0.63 13.40
C ASP A 56 -8.38 0.10 12.11
N ILE A 57 -8.95 -0.66 11.18
CA ILE A 57 -9.48 -0.18 9.91
C ILE A 57 -10.76 -0.96 9.61
N LYS A 58 -11.84 -0.23 9.28
CA LYS A 58 -13.06 -0.85 8.77
C LYS A 58 -12.80 -1.48 7.40
N LYS A 59 -12.58 -2.80 7.39
CA LYS A 59 -12.21 -3.59 6.19
C LYS A 59 -13.17 -3.39 5.02
N GLU A 60 -14.48 -3.38 5.29
CA GLU A 60 -15.51 -3.17 4.26
C GLU A 60 -15.33 -1.82 3.57
N ALA A 61 -15.19 -0.75 4.35
CA ALA A 61 -14.96 0.59 3.82
C ALA A 61 -13.65 0.67 3.01
N PHE A 62 -12.58 0.03 3.50
CA PHE A 62 -11.31 -0.05 2.76
C PHE A 62 -11.48 -0.73 1.39
N TYR A 63 -12.04 -1.93 1.34
CA TYR A 63 -12.19 -2.65 0.07
C TYR A 63 -13.17 -1.98 -0.88
N THR A 64 -14.27 -1.42 -0.38
CA THR A 64 -15.22 -0.67 -1.20
C THR A 64 -14.56 0.58 -1.79
N ASN A 65 -13.85 1.38 -0.99
CA ASN A 65 -13.19 2.59 -1.48
C ASN A 65 -12.06 2.25 -2.45
N PHE A 66 -11.28 1.21 -2.17
CA PHE A 66 -10.22 0.73 -3.06
C PHE A 66 -10.78 0.27 -4.41
N ALA A 67 -11.83 -0.56 -4.41
CA ALA A 67 -12.49 -1.01 -5.65
C ALA A 67 -13.08 0.17 -6.44
N ASN A 68 -13.70 1.14 -5.77
CA ASN A 68 -14.21 2.35 -6.40
C ASN A 68 -13.08 3.19 -7.02
N SER A 69 -11.92 3.29 -6.35
CA SER A 69 -10.73 3.96 -6.91
C SER A 69 -10.21 3.26 -8.17
N LEU A 70 -10.26 1.93 -8.22
CA LEU A 70 -9.87 1.17 -9.42
C LEU A 70 -10.88 1.34 -10.57
N ASN A 71 -12.16 1.54 -10.25
CA ASN A 71 -13.22 1.80 -11.22
C ASN A 71 -13.19 3.24 -11.77
N SER A 72 -12.42 4.15 -11.16
CA SER A 72 -12.21 5.50 -11.66
C SER A 72 -11.47 5.45 -13.00
N LYS A 73 -12.14 5.88 -14.08
CA LYS A 73 -11.64 5.84 -15.46
C LYS A 73 -10.47 6.78 -15.77
N ARG A 74 -9.98 7.56 -14.80
CA ARG A 74 -8.72 8.30 -14.93
C ARG A 74 -7.52 7.38 -14.71
N GLN A 75 -7.42 6.34 -15.52
CA GLN A 75 -6.20 5.52 -15.58
C GLN A 75 -5.22 6.22 -16.53
N SER A 76 -4.03 6.54 -16.03
CA SER A 76 -2.94 7.11 -16.83
C SER A 76 -2.40 6.11 -17.87
N ALA A 77 -2.61 4.82 -17.64
CA ALA A 77 -2.52 3.79 -18.66
C ALA A 77 -3.93 3.45 -19.13
N VAL A 78 -4.33 4.00 -20.28
CA VAL A 78 -5.35 3.33 -21.09
C VAL A 78 -4.70 2.01 -21.49
N ILE A 79 -4.98 0.93 -20.76
CA ILE A 79 -4.75 -0.40 -21.30
C ILE A 79 -5.73 -0.49 -22.46
N ALA A 80 -5.27 -0.09 -23.65
CA ALA A 80 -5.90 -0.47 -24.90
C ALA A 80 -6.13 -1.97 -24.83
N SER A 81 -7.22 -2.44 -25.43
CA SER A 81 -7.58 -3.86 -25.36
C SER A 81 -6.36 -4.73 -25.68
N PHE A 82 -6.26 -5.90 -25.06
CA PHE A 82 -5.15 -6.82 -25.32
C PHE A 82 -4.91 -7.04 -26.83
N ASP A 83 -5.98 -7.02 -27.63
CA ASP A 83 -5.93 -7.08 -29.09
C ASP A 83 -5.29 -5.84 -29.74
N GLU A 84 -5.58 -4.63 -29.26
CA GLU A 84 -4.93 -3.40 -29.72
C GLU A 84 -3.45 -3.37 -29.37
N GLN A 85 -3.08 -3.79 -28.15
CA GLN A 85 -1.67 -3.89 -27.74
C GLN A 85 -0.91 -4.93 -28.55
N ARG A 86 -1.53 -6.10 -28.80
CA ARG A 86 -0.96 -7.12 -29.68
C ARG A 86 -0.73 -6.60 -31.10
N LYS A 87 -1.68 -5.88 -31.70
CA LYS A 87 -1.49 -5.27 -33.03
C LYS A 87 -0.30 -4.32 -33.05
N LEU A 88 -0.16 -3.48 -32.01
CA LEU A 88 0.93 -2.52 -31.91
C LEU A 88 2.30 -3.20 -31.83
N TRP A 89 2.44 -4.24 -31.00
CA TRP A 89 3.68 -5.03 -30.91
C TRP A 89 4.00 -5.80 -32.19
N SER A 90 2.96 -6.31 -32.87
CA SER A 90 3.13 -7.03 -34.14
C SER A 90 3.57 -6.11 -35.28
N ASN A 91 3.10 -4.86 -35.29
CA ASN A 91 3.50 -3.90 -36.31
C ASN A 91 4.92 -3.37 -36.07
N LEU A 92 5.34 -3.20 -34.82
CA LEU A 92 6.70 -2.80 -34.46
C LEU A 92 7.77 -3.85 -34.82
N SER A 93 7.38 -5.12 -35.01
CA SER A 93 8.32 -6.17 -35.45
C SER A 93 8.61 -6.20 -36.95
N ASN A 94 7.91 -5.40 -37.77
CA ASN A 94 8.14 -5.31 -39.21
C ASN A 94 9.08 -4.16 -39.63
N ASP A 95 9.54 -3.32 -38.70
CA ASP A 95 10.50 -2.23 -38.93
C ASP A 95 11.95 -2.62 -38.59
N ARG A 96 12.33 -3.91 -38.78
CA ARG A 96 13.72 -4.38 -38.68
C ARG A 96 14.21 -5.01 -39.98
#